data_AF-A0A819DH19-F1
#
_entry.id   AF-A0A819DH19-F1
#
_cell.length_a   1.000
_cell.length_b   1.000
_cell.length_c   1.000
_cell.angle_alpha   90.00
_cell.angle_beta   90.00
_cell.angle_gamma   90.00
#
_symmetry.space_group_name_H-M   'P 1'
#
loop_
_entity.id
_entity.type
_entity.pdbx_description
1 polymer ?
#
loop_
_entity_poly.entity_id
_entity_poly.type
_entity_poly.pdbx_seq_one_letter_code
_entity_poly.pdbx_strand_id
1 'polypeptide(L)'
;METFLKHLIQLYGISYLIGGLTFICGSCMYFTKVIAEYDQALNAGAWFYIVGSAAFLIADLQDWFYYRIGLFIISKHRKENNAVSNTNHVDKEPKTCSDRYRRIQIDLNYLGSILGSILYLAGSVLFLPKFSDDIIAGDVLFITGSAAIYLSEAWKIYRLACTSAVDPNDTHFHFQNIRHNLQAIFISFFAGLGGVFYFVGTILFLPQYTSTDFGENRAAALFLCGGIFFSLAGLLLQYRYFCRCNRK
;
A
#
# COMPACT_ATOMS: atom_id res chain seq x y z
N MET A 1 -17.64 13.65 -14.07
CA MET A 1 -16.26 13.58 -13.52
C MET A 1 -16.23 13.05 -12.09
N GLU A 2 -17.06 13.56 -11.18
CA GLU A 2 -17.14 13.04 -9.80
C GLU A 2 -17.48 11.54 -9.72
N THR A 3 -18.43 11.07 -10.54
CA THR A 3 -18.80 9.64 -10.60
C THR A 3 -17.61 8.76 -10.98
N PHE A 4 -16.81 9.18 -11.97
CA PHE A 4 -15.62 8.46 -12.39
C PHE A 4 -14.57 8.36 -11.27
N LEU A 5 -14.31 9.46 -10.56
CA LEU A 5 -13.40 9.47 -9.41
C LEU A 5 -13.89 8.55 -8.28
N LYS A 6 -15.19 8.53 -8.00
CA LYS A 6 -15.77 7.60 -7.02
C LYS A 6 -15.52 6.15 -7.41
N HIS A 7 -15.69 5.79 -8.69
CA HIS A 7 -15.44 4.42 -9.17
C HIS A 7 -13.96 4.06 -9.10
N LEU A 8 -13.06 4.97 -9.47
CA LEU A 8 -11.61 4.74 -9.38
C LEU A 8 -11.17 4.43 -7.94
N ILE A 9 -11.69 5.17 -6.97
CA ILE A 9 -11.42 4.95 -5.54
C ILE A 9 -11.97 3.61 -5.05
N GLN A 10 -13.15 3.20 -5.52
CA GLN A 10 -13.73 1.91 -5.17
C GLN A 10 -12.85 0.77 -5.67
N LEU A 11 -12.37 0.88 -6.91
CA LEU A 11 -11.43 -0.08 -7.49
C LEU A 11 -10.14 -0.17 -6.68
N TYR A 12 -9.58 0.97 -6.23
CA TYR A 12 -8.39 1.00 -5.37
C TYR A 12 -8.54 0.11 -4.13
N GLY A 13 -9.62 0.28 -3.37
CA GLY A 13 -9.85 -0.56 -2.20
C GLY A 13 -10.12 -2.03 -2.54
N ILE A 14 -10.74 -2.32 -3.70
CA ILE A 14 -11.09 -3.69 -4.09
C ILE A 14 -9.80 -4.42 -4.46
N SER A 15 -8.95 -3.80 -5.27
CA SER A 15 -7.63 -4.31 -5.62
C SER A 15 -6.78 -4.57 -4.38
N TYR A 16 -6.78 -3.65 -3.41
CA TYR A 16 -6.06 -3.82 -2.15
C TYR A 16 -6.59 -5.03 -1.33
N LEU A 17 -7.91 -5.20 -1.26
CA LEU A 17 -8.54 -6.31 -0.54
C LEU A 17 -8.27 -7.67 -1.21
N ILE A 18 -8.38 -7.73 -2.55
CA ILE A 18 -8.05 -8.93 -3.34
C ILE A 18 -6.59 -9.30 -3.13
N GLY A 19 -5.69 -8.31 -3.13
CA GLY A 19 -4.26 -8.49 -2.83
C GLY A 19 -4.04 -9.19 -1.49
N GLY A 20 -4.62 -8.65 -0.41
CA GLY A 20 -4.49 -9.25 0.92
C GLY A 20 -5.08 -10.67 1.02
N LEU A 21 -6.25 -10.90 0.42
CA LEU A 21 -6.91 -12.22 0.47
C LEU A 21 -6.14 -13.29 -0.31
N THR A 22 -5.61 -12.95 -1.47
CA THR A 22 -4.79 -13.88 -2.27
C THR A 22 -3.47 -14.20 -1.55
N PHE A 23 -2.86 -13.22 -0.90
CA PHE A 23 -1.73 -13.42 0.00
C PHE A 23 -2.01 -14.37 1.18
N ILE A 24 -3.19 -14.27 1.80
CA ILE A 24 -3.63 -15.25 2.81
C ILE A 24 -3.68 -16.66 2.22
N CYS A 25 -4.38 -16.82 1.09
CA CYS A 25 -4.49 -18.12 0.41
C CYS A 25 -3.12 -18.68 0.01
N GLY A 26 -2.24 -17.84 -0.53
CA GLY A 26 -0.88 -18.20 -0.90
C GLY A 26 -0.07 -18.66 0.32
N SER A 27 -0.11 -17.91 1.43
CA SER A 27 0.56 -18.27 2.68
C SER A 27 0.14 -19.64 3.21
N CYS A 28 -1.15 -19.97 3.12
CA CYS A 28 -1.67 -21.27 3.54
C CYS A 28 -1.06 -22.44 2.75
N MET A 29 -0.66 -22.22 1.49
CA MET A 29 -0.05 -23.26 0.66
C MET A 29 1.40 -23.57 1.06
N TYR A 30 2.06 -22.70 1.82
CA TYR A 30 3.46 -22.88 2.26
C TYR A 30 3.60 -23.59 3.61
N PHE A 31 2.51 -24.06 4.24
CA PHE A 31 2.62 -24.91 5.43
C PHE A 31 3.10 -26.32 5.04
N THR A 32 4.04 -26.87 5.81
CA THR A 32 4.70 -28.14 5.47
C THR A 32 3.72 -29.30 5.30
N LYS A 33 2.68 -29.36 6.15
CA LYS A 33 1.61 -30.35 6.04
C LYS A 33 0.85 -30.24 4.71
N VAL A 34 0.59 -29.04 4.23
CA VAL A 34 -0.12 -28.79 2.97
C VAL A 34 0.76 -29.18 1.78
N ILE A 35 2.05 -28.84 1.84
CA ILE A 35 3.03 -29.23 0.82
C ILE A 35 3.13 -30.77 0.74
N ALA A 36 3.17 -31.46 1.87
CA ALA A 36 3.27 -32.92 1.92
C ALA A 36 2.01 -33.63 1.42
N GLU A 37 0.83 -33.00 1.52
CA GLU A 37 -0.45 -33.59 1.10
C GLU A 37 -0.79 -33.27 -0.38
N TYR A 38 -0.30 -32.15 -0.92
CA TYR A 38 -0.65 -31.68 -2.25
C TYR A 38 0.58 -31.27 -3.08
N ASP A 39 0.92 -32.07 -4.09
CA ASP A 39 2.07 -31.83 -4.99
C ASP A 39 2.04 -30.45 -5.69
N GLN A 40 0.85 -29.87 -5.88
CA GLN A 40 0.65 -28.57 -6.53
C GLN A 40 0.65 -27.38 -5.57
N ALA A 41 0.81 -27.59 -4.26
CA ALA A 41 0.71 -26.53 -3.25
C ALA A 41 1.68 -25.38 -3.51
N LEU A 42 2.97 -25.67 -3.73
CA LEU A 42 3.99 -24.64 -3.98
C LEU A 42 3.70 -23.81 -5.24
N ASN A 43 3.28 -24.48 -6.32
CA ASN A 43 2.91 -23.81 -7.57
C ASN A 43 1.67 -22.92 -7.38
N ALA A 44 0.63 -23.43 -6.71
CA ALA A 44 -0.57 -22.66 -6.40
C ALA A 44 -0.26 -21.46 -5.50
N GLY A 45 0.57 -21.66 -4.48
CA GLY A 45 1.06 -20.61 -3.57
C GLY A 45 1.73 -19.49 -4.33
N ALA A 46 2.70 -19.81 -5.19
CA ALA A 46 3.39 -18.84 -6.03
C ALA A 46 2.44 -18.03 -6.93
N TRP A 47 1.45 -18.68 -7.56
CA TRP A 47 0.44 -17.98 -8.36
C TRP A 47 -0.43 -17.03 -7.54
N PHE A 48 -0.85 -17.44 -6.34
CA PHE A 48 -1.57 -16.54 -5.43
C PHE A 48 -0.74 -15.30 -5.08
N TYR A 49 0.57 -15.46 -4.85
CA TYR A 49 1.48 -14.33 -4.63
C TYR A 49 1.63 -13.42 -5.85
N ILE A 50 1.70 -13.97 -7.06
CA ILE A 50 1.77 -13.18 -8.30
C ILE A 50 0.49 -12.36 -8.46
N VAL A 51 -0.68 -12.99 -8.33
CA VAL A 51 -1.98 -12.30 -8.45
C VAL A 51 -2.14 -11.23 -7.37
N GLY A 52 -1.77 -11.56 -6.12
CA GLY A 52 -1.86 -10.63 -5.01
C GLY A 52 -0.95 -9.41 -5.17
N SER A 53 0.30 -9.64 -5.57
CA SER A 53 1.27 -8.57 -5.84
C SER A 53 0.84 -7.69 -7.02
N ALA A 54 0.29 -8.28 -8.09
CA ALA A 54 -0.26 -7.53 -9.21
C ALA A 54 -1.44 -6.66 -8.78
N ALA A 55 -2.33 -7.18 -7.92
CA ALA A 55 -3.45 -6.41 -7.37
C ALA A 55 -2.97 -5.23 -6.50
N PHE A 56 -1.92 -5.40 -5.69
CA PHE A 56 -1.30 -4.29 -4.95
C PHE A 56 -0.66 -3.25 -5.85
N LEU A 57 0.07 -3.68 -6.88
CA LEU A 57 0.65 -2.75 -7.85
C LEU A 57 -0.43 -1.91 -8.54
N ILE A 58 -1.54 -2.54 -8.95
CA ILE A 58 -2.69 -1.83 -9.52
C ILE A 58 -3.26 -0.84 -8.51
N ALA A 59 -3.41 -1.24 -7.24
CA ALA A 59 -3.91 -0.38 -6.18
C ALA A 59 -3.03 0.86 -5.97
N ASP A 60 -1.70 0.70 -5.91
CA ASP A 60 -0.75 1.80 -5.74
C ASP A 60 -0.75 2.75 -6.95
N LEU A 61 -0.83 2.20 -8.17
CA LEU A 61 -0.95 2.99 -9.39
C LEU A 61 -2.26 3.78 -9.41
N GLN A 62 -3.36 3.20 -8.92
CA GLN A 62 -4.65 3.88 -8.82
C GLN A 62 -4.65 4.99 -7.77
N ASP A 63 -4.04 4.79 -6.59
CA ASP A 63 -3.90 5.84 -5.56
C ASP A 63 -3.04 7.00 -6.09
N TRP A 64 -1.92 6.70 -6.75
CA TRP A 64 -1.08 7.71 -7.40
C TRP A 64 -1.81 8.48 -8.50
N PHE A 65 -2.52 7.77 -9.38
CA PHE A 65 -3.28 8.39 -10.47
C PHE A 65 -4.43 9.25 -9.96
N TYR A 66 -5.15 8.78 -8.94
CA TYR A 66 -6.21 9.53 -8.26
C TYR A 66 -5.66 10.83 -7.68
N TYR A 67 -4.52 10.78 -6.99
CA TYR A 67 -3.87 11.97 -6.46
C TYR A 67 -3.50 12.96 -7.56
N ARG A 68 -2.87 12.50 -8.65
CA ARG A 68 -2.47 13.34 -9.78
C ARG A 68 -3.67 14.01 -10.47
N ILE A 69 -4.72 13.26 -10.80
CA ILE A 69 -5.93 13.83 -11.41
C ILE A 69 -6.60 14.85 -10.48
N GLY A 70 -6.69 14.54 -9.19
CA GLY A 70 -7.25 15.47 -8.20
C GLY A 70 -6.56 16.83 -8.24
N LEU A 71 -5.23 16.85 -8.38
CA LEU A 71 -4.47 18.08 -8.53
C LEU A 71 -4.83 18.86 -9.81
N PHE A 72 -4.98 18.19 -10.94
CA PHE A 72 -5.36 18.84 -12.20
C PHE A 72 -6.76 19.46 -12.11
N ILE A 73 -7.74 18.74 -11.56
CA ILE A 73 -9.11 19.24 -11.42
C ILE A 73 -9.16 20.47 -10.51
N ILE A 74 -8.50 20.40 -9.35
CA ILE A 74 -8.43 21.54 -8.43
C ILE A 74 -7.76 22.74 -9.10
N SER A 75 -6.70 22.52 -9.89
CA SER A 75 -6.02 23.60 -10.61
C SER A 75 -6.92 24.26 -11.66
N LYS A 76 -7.76 23.47 -12.34
CA LYS A 76 -8.70 23.96 -13.36
C LYS A 76 -9.81 24.80 -12.73
N HIS A 77 -10.48 24.28 -11.70
CA HIS A 77 -11.55 25.01 -11.00
C HIS A 77 -11.06 26.29 -10.33
N ARG A 78 -9.84 26.29 -9.78
CA ARG A 78 -9.24 27.51 -9.22
C ARG A 78 -9.05 28.59 -10.30
N LYS A 79 -8.59 28.23 -11.50
CA LYS A 79 -8.44 29.19 -12.61
C LYS A 79 -9.78 29.76 -13.07
N GLU A 80 -10.82 28.92 -13.16
CA GLU A 80 -12.17 29.36 -13.53
C GLU A 80 -12.76 30.32 -12.48
N ASN A 81 -12.65 30.00 -11.18
CA ASN A 81 -13.15 30.87 -10.11
C ASN A 81 -12.38 32.21 -10.01
N ASN A 82 -11.07 32.19 -10.23
CA ASN A 82 -10.24 33.40 -10.24
C ASN A 82 -10.54 34.30 -11.47
N ALA A 83 -10.94 33.72 -12.60
CA ALA A 83 -11.35 34.49 -13.78
C ALA A 83 -12.70 35.19 -13.56
N VAL A 84 -13.59 34.61 -12.75
CA VAL A 84 -14.90 35.18 -12.42
C VAL A 84 -14.80 36.21 -11.28
N SER A 85 -13.93 35.97 -10.29
CA SER A 85 -13.70 36.91 -9.18
C SER A 85 -12.70 38.01 -9.57
N ASN A 86 -13.14 38.95 -10.39
CA ASN A 86 -12.40 40.16 -10.77
C ASN A 86 -12.32 41.20 -9.63
N THR A 87 -12.51 40.79 -8.38
CA THR A 87 -12.73 41.64 -7.20
C THR A 87 -11.67 41.38 -6.12
N ASN A 88 -10.50 42.01 -6.25
CA ASN A 88 -9.50 42.39 -5.22
C ASN A 88 -9.03 41.40 -4.13
N HIS A 89 -9.60 40.20 -3.99
CA HIS A 89 -9.10 39.14 -3.12
C HIS A 89 -8.28 38.17 -3.96
N VAL A 90 -7.00 38.52 -4.12
CA VAL A 90 -6.00 37.70 -4.80
C VAL A 90 -5.76 36.44 -3.97
N ASP A 91 -6.54 35.39 -4.23
CA ASP A 91 -6.21 34.03 -3.81
C ASP A 91 -4.94 33.60 -4.53
N LYS A 92 -3.83 33.71 -3.80
CA LYS A 92 -2.50 33.37 -4.30
C LYS A 92 -2.50 31.91 -4.77
N GLU A 93 -2.11 31.71 -6.04
CA GLU A 93 -1.60 30.43 -6.53
C GLU A 93 -0.63 29.76 -5.52
N PRO A 94 -0.37 28.44 -5.61
CA PRO A 94 0.71 27.80 -4.83
C PRO A 94 2.07 28.41 -5.22
N LYS A 95 2.35 29.60 -4.69
CA LYS A 95 3.55 30.40 -4.95
C LYS A 95 4.63 30.12 -3.91
N THR A 96 4.27 29.52 -2.77
CA THR A 96 5.23 29.23 -1.71
C THR A 96 6.02 27.97 -2.03
N CYS A 97 7.32 28.03 -1.75
CA CYS A 97 8.23 26.87 -1.86
C CYS A 97 7.69 25.65 -1.08
N SER A 98 6.99 25.90 0.03
CA SER A 98 6.35 24.89 0.89
C SER A 98 5.36 23.99 0.14
N ASP A 99 4.48 24.54 -0.70
CA ASP A 99 3.50 23.75 -1.45
C ASP A 99 4.15 22.80 -2.46
N ARG A 100 5.22 23.26 -3.11
CA ARG A 100 6.00 22.44 -4.05
C ARG A 100 6.70 21.30 -3.32
N TYR A 101 7.32 21.61 -2.19
CA TYR A 101 7.99 20.62 -1.35
C TYR A 101 7.01 19.54 -0.88
N ARG A 102 5.81 19.93 -0.41
CA ARG A 102 4.76 19.00 0.00
C ARG A 102 4.32 18.06 -1.13
N ARG A 103 4.18 18.57 -2.36
CA ARG A 103 3.86 17.73 -3.54
C ARG A 103 4.96 16.73 -3.84
N ILE A 104 6.22 17.16 -3.81
CA ILE A 104 7.39 16.29 -4.01
C ILE A 104 7.40 15.18 -2.95
N GLN A 105 7.15 15.50 -1.68
CA GLN A 105 7.04 14.49 -0.63
C GLN A 105 5.92 13.47 -0.88
N ILE A 106 4.77 13.91 -1.40
CA ILE A 106 3.67 13.01 -1.75
C ILE A 106 4.07 12.10 -2.92
N ASP A 107 4.68 12.67 -3.96
CA ASP A 107 5.15 11.91 -5.12
C ASP A 107 6.22 10.88 -4.75
N LEU A 108 7.18 11.24 -3.90
CA LEU A 108 8.23 10.33 -3.42
C LEU A 108 7.66 9.18 -2.59
N ASN A 109 6.64 9.45 -1.77
CA ASN A 109 5.94 8.43 -1.01
C ASN A 109 5.24 7.42 -1.94
N TYR A 110 4.49 7.90 -2.93
CA TYR A 110 3.86 7.02 -3.92
C TYR A 110 4.87 6.23 -4.74
N LEU A 111 5.98 6.86 -5.13
CA LEU A 111 7.07 6.17 -5.83
C LEU A 111 7.63 5.04 -4.98
N GLY A 112 7.84 5.27 -3.69
CA GLY A 112 8.29 4.23 -2.74
C GLY A 112 7.33 3.04 -2.68
N SER A 113 6.02 3.28 -2.56
CA SER A 113 5.01 2.21 -2.56
C SER A 113 4.98 1.45 -3.89
N ILE A 114 4.95 2.16 -5.04
CA ILE A 114 4.93 1.55 -6.38
C ILE A 114 6.18 0.69 -6.60
N LEU A 115 7.37 1.21 -6.28
CA LEU A 115 8.61 0.44 -6.38
C LEU A 115 8.57 -0.80 -5.49
N GLY A 116 8.07 -0.67 -4.25
CA GLY A 116 7.87 -1.80 -3.35
C GLY A 116 6.96 -2.88 -3.95
N SER A 117 5.83 -2.50 -4.52
CA SER A 117 4.89 -3.41 -5.19
C SER A 117 5.44 -4.04 -6.47
N ILE A 118 6.26 -3.31 -7.25
CA ILE A 118 6.98 -3.89 -8.40
C ILE A 118 7.96 -4.97 -7.94
N LEU A 119 8.71 -4.72 -6.87
CA LEU A 119 9.66 -5.68 -6.30
C LEU A 119 8.93 -6.92 -5.74
N TYR A 120 7.78 -6.74 -5.09
CA TYR A 120 6.90 -7.84 -4.68
C TYR A 120 6.47 -8.71 -5.86
N LEU A 121 6.00 -8.09 -6.94
CA LEU A 121 5.56 -8.82 -8.12
C LEU A 121 6.73 -9.58 -8.75
N ALA A 122 7.89 -8.93 -8.91
CA ALA A 122 9.08 -9.56 -9.46
C ALA A 122 9.58 -10.73 -8.59
N GLY A 123 9.65 -10.54 -7.27
CA GLY A 123 10.02 -11.60 -6.32
C GLY A 123 9.04 -12.77 -6.33
N SER A 124 7.74 -12.48 -6.37
CA SER A 124 6.68 -13.51 -6.43
C SER A 124 6.77 -14.39 -7.68
N VAL A 125 7.21 -13.84 -8.82
CA VAL A 125 7.43 -14.63 -10.04
C VAL A 125 8.55 -15.64 -9.85
N LEU A 126 9.61 -15.28 -9.12
CA LEU A 126 10.75 -16.17 -8.84
C LEU A 126 10.41 -17.29 -7.84
N PHE A 127 9.26 -17.21 -7.16
CA PHE A 127 8.75 -18.32 -6.34
C PHE A 127 8.08 -19.42 -7.15
N LEU A 128 7.86 -19.26 -8.46
CA LEU A 128 7.38 -20.34 -9.29
C LEU A 128 8.42 -21.48 -9.31
N PRO A 129 8.00 -22.76 -9.20
CA PRO A 129 8.93 -23.89 -9.20
C PRO A 129 9.88 -23.97 -10.40
N LYS A 130 9.52 -23.36 -11.53
CA LYS A 130 10.37 -23.25 -12.73
C LYS A 130 11.65 -22.42 -12.49
N PHE A 131 11.67 -21.54 -11.50
CA PHE A 131 12.79 -20.68 -11.14
C PHE A 131 13.43 -21.10 -9.80
N SER A 132 13.47 -22.41 -9.50
CA SER A 132 14.00 -22.95 -8.25
C SER A 132 15.43 -22.47 -7.93
N ASP A 133 16.24 -22.27 -8.98
CA ASP A 133 17.63 -21.85 -8.85
C ASP A 133 17.76 -20.36 -8.47
N ASP A 134 16.69 -19.57 -8.67
CA ASP A 134 16.64 -18.13 -8.44
C ASP A 134 15.83 -17.74 -7.18
N ILE A 135 15.43 -18.70 -6.34
CA ILE A 135 14.59 -18.44 -5.15
C ILE A 135 15.23 -17.39 -4.22
N ILE A 136 16.55 -17.46 -4.02
CA ILE A 136 17.27 -16.49 -3.17
C ILE A 136 17.16 -15.06 -3.73
N ALA A 137 17.20 -14.91 -5.06
CA ALA A 137 16.98 -13.61 -5.69
C ALA A 137 15.52 -13.15 -5.48
N GLY A 138 14.55 -14.08 -5.55
CA GLY A 138 13.16 -13.85 -5.17
C GLY A 138 13.01 -13.31 -3.75
N ASP A 139 13.66 -13.94 -2.77
CA ASP A 139 13.65 -13.53 -1.37
C ASP A 139 14.24 -12.13 -1.19
N VAL A 140 15.36 -11.82 -1.83
CA VAL A 140 15.99 -10.48 -1.76
C VAL A 140 15.07 -9.39 -2.32
N LEU A 141 14.40 -9.66 -3.45
CA LEU A 141 13.42 -8.74 -4.02
C LEU A 141 12.22 -8.55 -3.08
N PHE A 142 11.71 -9.62 -2.49
CA PHE A 142 10.60 -9.57 -1.55
C PHE A 142 10.96 -8.79 -0.28
N ILE A 143 12.12 -9.05 0.34
CA ILE A 143 12.63 -8.31 1.50
C ILE A 143 12.76 -6.81 1.18
N THR A 144 13.37 -6.49 0.04
CA THR A 144 13.57 -5.09 -0.38
C THR A 144 12.22 -4.40 -0.64
N GLY A 145 11.29 -5.09 -1.29
CA GLY A 145 9.94 -4.60 -1.53
C GLY A 145 9.16 -4.35 -0.24
N SER A 146 9.21 -5.29 0.71
CA SER A 146 8.57 -5.16 2.03
C SER A 146 9.10 -3.94 2.80
N ALA A 147 10.42 -3.73 2.77
CA ALA A 147 11.05 -2.58 3.42
C ALA A 147 10.61 -1.26 2.78
N ALA A 148 10.55 -1.18 1.45
CA ALA A 148 10.08 0.00 0.73
C ALA A 148 8.62 0.34 1.07
N ILE A 149 7.74 -0.68 1.11
CA ILE A 149 6.33 -0.52 1.51
C ILE A 149 6.24 -0.01 2.95
N TYR A 150 6.93 -0.65 3.90
CA TYR A 150 6.90 -0.24 5.30
C TYR A 150 7.37 1.21 5.50
N LEU A 151 8.52 1.57 4.91
CA LEU A 151 9.06 2.93 5.01
C LEU A 151 8.12 3.97 4.37
N SER A 152 7.48 3.61 3.25
CA SER A 152 6.47 4.46 2.62
C SER A 152 5.27 4.69 3.54
N GLU A 153 4.70 3.63 4.12
CA GLU A 153 3.54 3.77 5.00
C GLU A 153 3.89 4.49 6.32
N ALA A 154 5.07 4.24 6.89
CA ALA A 154 5.56 4.96 8.07
C ALA A 154 5.70 6.46 7.77
N TRP A 155 6.27 6.82 6.61
CA TRP A 155 6.37 8.22 6.20
C TRP A 155 4.97 8.84 5.93
N LYS A 156 4.04 8.09 5.32
CA LYS A 156 2.67 8.55 5.12
C LYS A 156 1.97 8.87 6.45
N ILE A 157 2.10 8.01 7.46
CA ILE A 157 1.57 8.24 8.81
C ILE A 157 2.18 9.50 9.43
N TYR A 158 3.51 9.65 9.38
CA TYR A 158 4.19 10.82 9.91
C TYR A 158 3.65 12.12 9.28
N ARG A 159 3.51 12.16 7.94
CA ARG A 159 2.98 13.33 7.24
C ARG A 159 1.52 13.63 7.56
N LEU A 160 0.70 12.60 7.78
CA LEU A 160 -0.69 12.78 8.21
C LEU A 160 -0.77 13.40 9.62
N ALA A 161 0.17 13.07 10.50
CA ALA A 161 0.28 13.69 11.82
C ALA A 161 0.85 15.12 11.77
N CYS A 162 1.59 15.48 10.72
CA CYS A 162 2.09 16.84 10.48
C CYS A 162 1.12 17.72 9.66
N THR A 163 0.01 17.19 9.15
CA THR A 163 -0.95 17.97 8.35
C THR A 163 -2.07 18.50 9.23
N SER A 164 -2.04 19.80 9.55
CA SER A 164 -3.12 20.47 10.28
C SER A 164 -4.32 20.75 9.39
N ALA A 165 -5.52 20.52 9.94
CA ALA A 165 -6.78 20.89 9.31
C ALA A 165 -7.14 22.37 9.51
N VAL A 166 -6.52 23.02 10.50
CA VAL A 166 -6.79 24.42 10.89
C VAL A 166 -5.85 25.37 10.16
N ASP A 167 -4.55 25.05 10.14
CA ASP A 167 -3.53 25.85 9.45
C ASP A 167 -2.76 24.98 8.43
N PRO A 168 -3.04 25.11 7.12
CA PRO A 168 -2.34 24.36 6.09
C PRO A 168 -0.83 24.61 6.00
N ASN A 169 -0.33 25.72 6.58
CA ASN A 169 1.09 26.06 6.60
C ASN A 169 1.83 25.46 7.79
N ASP A 170 1.10 25.00 8.80
CA ASP A 170 1.67 24.30 9.94
C ASP A 170 2.09 22.88 9.52
N THR A 171 3.39 22.63 9.62
CA THR A 171 4.02 21.34 9.24
C THR A 171 4.55 20.59 10.46
N HIS A 172 4.25 21.06 11.68
CA HIS A 172 4.67 20.40 12.90
C HIS A 172 3.78 19.21 13.25
N PHE A 173 4.38 18.25 13.94
CA PHE A 173 3.65 17.07 14.41
C PHE A 173 2.70 17.46 15.54
N HIS A 174 1.41 17.16 15.38
CA HIS A 174 0.42 17.35 16.43
C HIS A 174 -0.45 16.10 16.62
N PHE A 175 -0.60 15.65 17.87
CA PHE A 175 -1.49 14.53 18.20
C PHE A 175 -2.95 14.78 17.82
N GLN A 176 -3.39 16.05 17.78
CA GLN A 176 -4.72 16.41 17.32
C GLN A 176 -4.93 16.03 15.84
N ASN A 177 -3.90 16.18 15.00
CA ASN A 177 -3.95 15.81 13.58
C ASN A 177 -4.15 14.30 13.40
N ILE A 178 -3.60 13.49 14.31
CA ILE A 178 -3.82 12.03 14.32
C ILE A 178 -5.30 11.72 14.51
N ARG A 179 -5.95 12.38 15.48
CA ARG A 179 -7.38 12.18 15.74
C ARG A 179 -8.25 12.57 14.54
N HIS A 180 -7.90 13.65 13.84
CA HIS A 180 -8.62 14.08 12.64
C HIS A 180 -8.43 13.11 11.46
N ASN A 181 -7.26 12.47 11.35
CA ASN A 181 -6.89 11.57 10.26
C ASN A 181 -6.91 10.08 10.66
N LEU A 182 -7.59 9.72 11.75
CA LEU A 182 -7.48 8.41 12.39
C LEU A 182 -7.70 7.24 11.44
N GLN A 183 -8.71 7.32 10.56
CA GLN A 183 -9.00 6.28 9.58
C GLN A 183 -7.86 6.09 8.56
N ALA A 184 -7.30 7.20 8.06
CA ALA A 184 -6.19 7.15 7.11
C ALA A 184 -4.94 6.54 7.76
N ILE A 185 -4.68 6.91 9.02
CA ILE A 185 -3.57 6.40 9.80
C ILE A 185 -3.72 4.90 10.05
N PHE A 186 -4.92 4.41 10.41
CA PHE A 186 -5.13 2.98 10.60
C PHE A 186 -4.94 2.17 9.31
N ILE A 187 -5.42 2.67 8.16
CA ILE A 187 -5.19 2.02 6.87
C ILE A 187 -3.68 1.85 6.62
N SER A 188 -2.92 2.94 6.73
CA SER A 188 -1.46 2.92 6.54
C SER A 188 -0.74 2.10 7.61
N PHE A 189 -1.22 2.12 8.85
CA PHE A 189 -0.62 1.34 9.94
C PHE A 189 -0.72 -0.15 9.69
N PHE A 190 -1.91 -0.64 9.31
CA PHE A 190 -2.09 -2.06 8.99
C PHE A 190 -1.36 -2.46 7.71
N ALA A 191 -1.34 -1.60 6.68
CA ALA A 191 -0.52 -1.82 5.50
C ALA A 191 0.98 -1.94 5.85
N GLY A 192 1.49 -1.03 6.68
CA GLY A 192 2.87 -1.05 7.17
C GLY A 192 3.18 -2.31 7.98
N LEU A 193 2.29 -2.72 8.88
CA LEU A 193 2.42 -3.98 9.61
C LEU A 193 2.46 -5.18 8.66
N GLY A 194 1.59 -5.23 7.66
CA GLY A 194 1.62 -6.25 6.61
C GLY A 194 3.01 -6.36 5.99
N GLY A 195 3.59 -5.23 5.58
CA GLY A 195 4.96 -5.15 5.08
C GLY A 195 6.01 -5.69 6.07
N VAL A 196 5.94 -5.36 7.36
CA VAL A 196 6.87 -5.87 8.38
C VAL A 196 6.78 -7.39 8.54
N PHE A 197 5.56 -7.94 8.58
CA PHE A 197 5.36 -9.38 8.72
C PHE A 197 5.94 -10.16 7.53
N TYR A 198 5.76 -9.63 6.31
CA TYR A 198 6.41 -10.18 5.13
C TYR A 198 7.93 -10.02 5.16
N PHE A 199 8.45 -8.85 5.55
CA PHE A 199 9.89 -8.64 5.67
C PHE A 199 10.55 -9.68 6.59
N VAL A 200 10.01 -9.86 7.80
CA VAL A 200 10.54 -10.83 8.77
C VAL A 200 10.28 -12.27 8.31
N GLY A 201 9.09 -12.54 7.75
CA GLY A 201 8.73 -13.84 7.21
C GLY A 201 9.69 -14.31 6.12
N THR A 202 10.05 -13.45 5.16
CA THR A 202 10.96 -13.81 4.07
C THR A 202 12.37 -14.06 4.60
N ILE A 203 12.83 -13.27 5.58
CA ILE A 203 14.12 -13.57 6.24
C ILE A 203 14.09 -14.97 6.85
N LEU A 204 12.98 -15.39 7.46
CA LEU A 204 12.84 -16.74 8.02
C LEU A 204 12.72 -17.84 6.95
N PHE A 205 12.38 -17.50 5.70
CA PHE A 205 12.39 -18.44 4.57
C PHE A 205 13.79 -18.69 3.99
N LEU A 206 14.79 -17.88 4.36
CA LEU A 206 16.16 -18.11 3.90
C LEU A 206 16.69 -19.48 4.34
N PRO A 207 17.51 -20.16 3.52
CA PRO A 207 17.95 -21.54 3.76
C PRO A 207 18.56 -21.82 5.14
N GLN A 208 19.22 -20.82 5.74
CA GLN A 208 19.79 -20.96 7.09
C GLN A 208 18.75 -21.08 8.22
N TYR A 209 17.48 -20.75 7.98
CA TYR A 209 16.41 -20.76 8.97
C TYR A 209 15.29 -21.78 8.67
N THR A 210 15.25 -22.33 7.46
CA THR A 210 14.25 -23.31 7.00
C THR A 210 14.71 -24.77 7.08
N SER A 211 15.78 -25.07 7.83
CA SER A 211 16.30 -26.44 7.94
C SER A 211 15.35 -27.42 8.68
N THR A 212 14.19 -26.96 9.16
CA THR A 212 13.20 -27.76 9.89
C THR A 212 11.79 -27.32 9.52
N ASP A 213 10.83 -28.25 9.56
CA ASP A 213 9.41 -27.96 9.36
C ASP A 213 8.89 -26.85 10.29
N PHE A 214 9.42 -26.77 11.52
CA PHE A 214 9.05 -25.73 12.46
C PHE A 214 9.45 -24.33 11.96
N GLY A 215 10.64 -24.21 11.35
CA GLY A 215 11.14 -22.97 10.76
C GLY A 215 10.27 -22.50 9.61
N GLU A 216 9.97 -23.39 8.67
CA GLU A 216 9.11 -23.12 7.51
C GLU A 216 7.69 -22.73 7.93
N ASN A 217 7.07 -23.49 8.85
CA ASN A 217 5.72 -23.19 9.33
C ASN A 217 5.65 -21.84 10.07
N ARG A 218 6.72 -21.44 10.79
CA ARG A 218 6.80 -20.12 11.43
C ARG A 218 6.89 -19.00 10.40
N ALA A 219 7.67 -19.19 9.33
CA ALA A 219 7.77 -18.23 8.23
C ALA A 219 6.41 -18.09 7.51
N ALA A 220 5.76 -19.21 7.18
CA ALA A 220 4.41 -19.24 6.59
C ALA A 220 3.36 -18.56 7.48
N ALA A 221 3.42 -18.74 8.79
CA ALA A 221 2.53 -18.07 9.74
C ALA A 221 2.72 -16.55 9.76
N LEU A 222 3.96 -16.04 9.65
CA LEU A 222 4.20 -14.60 9.53
C LEU A 222 3.63 -14.04 8.22
N PHE A 223 3.81 -14.75 7.11
CA PHE A 223 3.18 -14.38 5.83
C PHE A 223 1.65 -14.34 5.95
N LEU A 224 1.05 -15.34 6.60
CA LEU A 224 -0.40 -15.37 6.84
C LEU A 224 -0.86 -14.15 7.65
N CYS A 225 -0.16 -13.80 8.73
CA CYS A 225 -0.44 -12.58 9.49
C CYS A 225 -0.29 -11.31 8.63
N GLY A 226 0.74 -11.26 7.78
CA GLY A 226 0.95 -10.15 6.84
C GLY A 226 -0.23 -9.97 5.88
N GLY A 227 -0.71 -11.06 5.28
CA GLY A 227 -1.90 -11.08 4.43
C GLY A 227 -3.15 -10.60 5.17
N ILE A 228 -3.36 -11.04 6.42
CA ILE A 228 -4.47 -10.57 7.26
C ILE A 228 -4.43 -9.06 7.47
N PHE A 229 -3.25 -8.49 7.80
CA PHE A 229 -3.12 -7.05 7.99
C PHE A 229 -3.38 -6.25 6.71
N PHE A 230 -2.90 -6.73 5.57
CA PHE A 230 -3.22 -6.10 4.29
C PHE A 230 -4.72 -6.18 3.95
N SER A 231 -5.38 -7.32 4.20
CA SER A 231 -6.84 -7.44 4.04
C SER A 231 -7.59 -6.47 4.95
N LEU A 232 -7.18 -6.31 6.22
CA LEU A 232 -7.77 -5.34 7.14
C LEU A 232 -7.60 -3.90 6.65
N ALA A 233 -6.43 -3.54 6.12
CA ALA A 233 -6.20 -2.25 5.50
C ALA A 233 -7.15 -2.03 4.30
N GLY A 234 -7.33 -3.04 3.44
CA GLY A 234 -8.28 -3.01 2.33
C GLY A 234 -9.74 -2.83 2.78
N LEU A 235 -10.17 -3.53 3.83
CA LEU A 235 -11.51 -3.37 4.41
C LEU A 235 -11.74 -1.98 5.00
N LEU A 236 -10.77 -1.44 5.74
CA LEU A 236 -10.84 -0.08 6.29
C LEU A 236 -10.88 0.98 5.19
N LEU A 237 -10.15 0.75 4.10
CA LEU A 237 -10.17 1.59 2.92
C LEU A 237 -11.56 1.60 2.28
N GLN A 238 -12.19 0.43 2.13
CA GLN A 238 -13.58 0.34 1.66
C GLN A 238 -14.55 1.06 2.59
N TYR A 239 -14.44 0.83 3.89
CA TYR A 239 -15.27 1.48 4.89
C TYR A 239 -15.17 3.01 4.82
N ARG A 240 -13.94 3.54 4.69
CA ARG A 240 -13.69 4.99 4.59
C ARG A 240 -14.45 5.62 3.43
N TYR A 241 -14.53 4.95 2.28
CA TYR A 241 -15.16 5.51 1.09
C TYR A 241 -16.65 5.24 1.00
N PHE A 242 -17.14 4.06 1.41
CA PHE A 242 -18.56 3.73 1.33
C PHE A 242 -19.38 4.30 2.48
N CYS A 243 -18.92 4.19 3.72
CA CYS A 243 -19.74 4.53 4.88
C CYS A 243 -19.70 6.02 5.24
N ARG A 244 -18.62 6.73 4.91
CA ARG A 244 -18.45 8.15 5.29
C ARG A 244 -18.98 9.12 4.24
N CYS A 245 -18.94 8.76 2.95
CA CYS A 245 -19.47 9.63 1.88
C CYS A 245 -20.99 9.80 1.92
N ASN A 246 -21.73 8.86 2.53
CA ASN A 246 -23.20 8.90 2.61
C ASN A 246 -23.75 9.69 3.83
N ARG A 247 -22.89 10.30 4.66
CA ARG A 247 -23.33 11.11 5.83
C ARG A 247 -23.29 12.63 5.57
N LYS A 248 -23.40 13.05 4.31
CA LYS A 248 -23.53 14.46 3.95
C LYS A 248 -24.98 14.80 3.61
#